data_AF-A0A1I1YDJ0-F1
#
_entry.id   AF-A0A1I1YDJ0-F1
#
_cell.length_a   1.000
_cell.length_b   1.000
_cell.length_c   1.000
_cell.angle_alpha   90.00
_cell.angle_beta   90.00
_cell.angle_gamma   90.00
#
_symmetry.space_group_name_H-M   'P 1'
#
loop_
_entity.id
_entity.type
_entity.pdbx_description
1 polymer ?
#
loop_
_entity_poly.entity_id
_entity_poly.type
_entity_poly.pdbx_seq_one_letter_code
_entity_poly.pdbx_strand_id
1 'polypeptide(L)'
;MATIHQSKEINHKVEIGLAEGKEWSVSHLTEVKSFIKKEAQKRSPEQQLITQLYGIKYRMEEYLESNDINIKDIRSIEFFLADYLKVLNLSFKKFAISIDTTDGNLKKYLSGERKFNTDLAMKFGCFFHTSPDLWMSICTKNEFLLLQKGKAYVSKYKKYDYKNVVNLKNAS
;
A
#
# COMPACT_ATOMS: atom_id res chain seq x y z
N MET A 1 -21.48 -37.18 -25.52
CA MET A 1 -21.88 -36.44 -24.30
C MET A 1 -20.65 -35.81 -23.70
N ALA A 2 -20.43 -34.51 -23.93
CA ALA A 2 -19.32 -33.76 -23.35
C ALA A 2 -19.92 -32.64 -22.49
N THR A 3 -19.79 -32.79 -21.17
CA THR A 3 -20.34 -31.87 -20.18
C THR A 3 -19.42 -30.65 -20.08
N ILE A 4 -19.84 -29.53 -20.67
CA ILE A 4 -19.17 -28.24 -20.54
C ILE A 4 -19.43 -27.72 -19.12
N HIS A 5 -18.39 -27.68 -18.28
CA HIS A 5 -18.44 -27.03 -16.98
C HIS A 5 -18.57 -25.51 -17.19
N GLN A 6 -19.74 -24.97 -16.85
CA GLN A 6 -19.96 -23.53 -16.73
C GLN A 6 -19.03 -22.97 -15.65
N SER A 7 -18.12 -22.08 -16.05
CA SER A 7 -17.30 -21.28 -15.15
C SER A 7 -18.22 -20.33 -14.36
N LYS A 8 -18.19 -20.44 -13.03
CA LYS A 8 -18.83 -19.51 -12.09
C LYS A 8 -18.45 -18.06 -12.42
N GLU A 9 -19.42 -17.25 -12.80
CA GLU A 9 -19.27 -15.79 -12.92
C GLU A 9 -18.97 -15.23 -11.52
N ILE A 10 -17.80 -14.60 -11.39
CA ILE A 10 -17.41 -13.88 -10.16
C ILE A 10 -17.83 -12.43 -10.35
N ASN A 11 -18.92 -12.04 -9.69
CA ASN A 11 -19.44 -10.68 -9.72
C ASN A 11 -18.56 -9.74 -8.89
N HIS A 12 -18.12 -8.63 -9.48
CA HIS A 12 -17.39 -7.58 -8.80
C HIS A 12 -18.33 -6.41 -8.51
N LYS A 13 -18.57 -6.13 -7.22
CA LYS A 13 -19.31 -4.95 -6.76
C LYS A 13 -18.43 -3.72 -6.96
N VAL A 14 -18.85 -2.79 -7.82
CA VAL A 14 -18.13 -1.54 -8.11
C VAL A 14 -18.88 -0.40 -7.41
N GLU A 15 -18.36 0.08 -6.28
CA GLU A 15 -18.98 1.13 -5.45
C GLU A 15 -18.37 2.52 -5.69
N ILE A 16 -18.10 2.88 -6.95
CA ILE A 16 -17.68 4.25 -7.26
C ILE A 16 -18.93 5.10 -7.53
N GLY A 17 -19.55 5.62 -6.47
CA GLY A 17 -20.34 6.87 -6.54
C GLY A 17 -21.87 6.82 -6.70
N LEU A 18 -22.56 5.69 -6.53
CA LEU A 18 -24.03 5.67 -6.46
C LEU A 18 -24.49 4.81 -5.27
N ALA A 19 -25.40 5.36 -4.46
CA ALA A 19 -25.90 4.76 -3.21
C ALA A 19 -26.61 3.40 -3.39
N GLU A 20 -26.87 3.00 -4.63
CA GLU A 20 -27.40 1.68 -4.99
C GLU A 20 -26.49 1.10 -6.08
N GLY A 21 -25.66 0.14 -5.70
CA GLY A 21 -24.78 -0.57 -6.62
C GLY A 21 -25.60 -1.33 -7.65
N LYS A 22 -25.79 -0.74 -8.83
CA LYS A 22 -26.39 -1.42 -9.98
C LYS A 22 -25.43 -2.54 -10.39
N GLU A 23 -25.87 -3.79 -10.36
CA GLU A 23 -25.09 -4.91 -10.90
C GLU A 23 -24.93 -4.70 -12.41
N TRP A 24 -23.71 -4.45 -12.87
CA TRP A 24 -23.42 -4.28 -14.29
C TRP A 24 -23.15 -5.64 -14.92
N SER A 25 -23.77 -5.91 -16.07
CA SER A 25 -23.46 -7.12 -16.83
C SER A 25 -22.00 -7.13 -17.30
N VAL A 26 -21.43 -8.32 -17.46
CA VAL A 26 -20.06 -8.50 -17.99
C VAL A 26 -19.87 -7.81 -19.34
N SER A 27 -20.91 -7.84 -20.18
CA SER A 27 -20.94 -7.13 -21.47
C SER A 27 -20.79 -5.62 -21.30
N HIS A 28 -21.59 -5.03 -20.40
CA HIS A 28 -21.52 -3.58 -20.14
C HIS A 28 -20.17 -3.18 -19.52
N LEU A 29 -19.62 -3.98 -18.60
CA LEU A 29 -18.27 -3.75 -18.05
C LEU A 29 -17.20 -3.78 -19.16
N THR A 30 -17.34 -4.67 -20.13
CA THR A 30 -16.42 -4.77 -21.28
C THR A 30 -16.52 -3.55 -22.18
N GLU A 31 -17.75 -3.09 -22.45
CA GLU A 31 -18.01 -1.88 -23.23
C GLU A 31 -17.39 -0.65 -22.54
N VAL A 32 -17.67 -0.45 -21.25
CA VAL A 32 -17.10 0.67 -20.47
C VAL A 32 -15.58 0.60 -20.45
N LYS A 33 -14.97 -0.58 -20.24
CA LYS A 33 -13.50 -0.75 -20.30
C LYS A 33 -12.93 -0.37 -21.66
N SER A 34 -13.60 -0.76 -22.75
CA SER A 34 -13.15 -0.43 -24.11
C SER A 34 -13.27 1.07 -24.41
N PHE A 35 -14.35 1.71 -23.97
CA PHE A 35 -14.54 3.15 -24.05
C PHE A 35 -13.47 3.91 -23.27
N ILE A 36 -13.23 3.54 -22.00
CA ILE A 36 -12.17 4.14 -21.16
C ILE A 36 -10.81 4.02 -21.85
N LYS A 37 -10.49 2.85 -22.42
CA LYS A 37 -9.23 2.62 -23.14
C LYS A 37 -9.10 3.55 -24.36
N LYS A 38 -10.17 3.72 -25.13
CA LYS A 38 -10.20 4.61 -26.30
C LYS A 38 -9.99 6.07 -25.90
N GLU A 39 -10.64 6.54 -24.84
CA GLU A 39 -10.47 7.91 -24.36
C GLU A 39 -9.10 8.14 -23.72
N ALA A 40 -8.55 7.14 -23.01
CA ALA A 40 -7.21 7.22 -22.44
C ALA A 40 -6.12 7.38 -23.52
N GLN A 41 -6.30 6.81 -24.71
CA GLN A 41 -5.37 6.96 -25.84
C GLN A 41 -5.32 8.38 -26.40
N LYS A 42 -6.34 9.21 -26.18
CA LYS A 42 -6.38 10.61 -26.64
C LYS A 42 -5.64 11.57 -25.72
N ARG A 43 -5.26 11.12 -24.51
CA ARG A 43 -4.61 11.95 -23.49
C ARG A 43 -3.16 12.25 -23.87
N SER A 44 -2.64 13.39 -23.42
CA SER A 44 -1.22 13.70 -23.58
C SER A 44 -0.35 12.69 -22.80
N PRO A 45 0.92 12.48 -23.19
CA PRO A 45 1.83 11.61 -22.44
C PRO A 45 1.95 11.98 -20.95
N GLU A 46 1.96 13.28 -20.65
CA GLU A 46 1.98 13.79 -19.27
C GLU A 46 0.70 13.41 -18.51
N GLN A 47 -0.47 13.58 -19.11
CA GLN A 47 -1.73 13.19 -18.48
C GLN A 47 -1.82 11.68 -18.25
N GLN A 48 -1.31 10.88 -19.19
CA GLN A 48 -1.22 9.43 -19.03
C GLN A 48 -0.31 9.06 -17.85
N LEU A 49 0.85 9.71 -17.74
CA LEU A 49 1.78 9.52 -16.64
C LEU A 49 1.14 9.88 -15.30
N ILE A 50 0.59 11.10 -15.18
CA ILE A 50 -0.08 11.58 -13.96
C ILE A 50 -1.23 10.64 -13.56
N THR A 51 -2.02 10.16 -14.52
CA THR A 51 -3.08 9.18 -14.26
C THR A 51 -2.54 7.89 -13.65
N GLN A 52 -1.41 7.38 -14.16
CA GLN A 52 -0.79 6.17 -13.61
C GLN A 52 -0.24 6.40 -12.20
N LEU A 53 0.38 7.56 -11.96
CA LEU A 53 0.88 7.95 -10.63
C LEU A 53 -0.26 8.06 -9.60
N TYR A 54 -1.39 8.67 -9.99
CA TYR A 54 -2.61 8.70 -9.15
C TYR A 54 -3.15 7.30 -8.90
N GLY A 55 -3.10 6.42 -9.90
CA GLY A 55 -3.49 5.02 -9.72
C GLY A 55 -2.67 4.32 -8.62
N ILE A 56 -1.37 4.64 -8.47
CA ILE A 56 -0.54 4.11 -7.38
C ILE A 56 -0.97 4.73 -6.05
N LYS A 57 -1.14 6.06 -6.01
CA LYS A 57 -1.59 6.79 -4.82
C LYS A 57 -2.90 6.23 -4.27
N TYR A 58 -3.91 6.02 -5.11
CA TYR A 58 -5.19 5.47 -4.67
C TYR A 58 -5.08 4.06 -4.11
N ARG A 59 -4.19 3.21 -4.66
CA ARG A 59 -3.91 1.88 -4.07
C ARG A 59 -3.25 1.98 -2.70
N MET A 60 -2.40 3.00 -2.48
CA MET A 60 -1.83 3.26 -1.16
C MET A 60 -2.92 3.68 -0.16
N GLU A 61 -3.84 4.55 -0.57
CA GLU A 61 -4.97 5.00 0.26
C GLU A 61 -5.91 3.83 0.59
N GLU A 62 -6.29 3.03 -0.41
CA GLU A 62 -7.10 1.80 -0.22
C GLU A 62 -6.41 0.81 0.73
N TYR A 63 -5.09 0.65 0.60
CA TYR A 63 -4.29 -0.16 1.53
C TYR A 63 -4.39 0.40 2.96
N LEU A 64 -4.34 1.71 3.14
CA LEU A 64 -4.44 2.34 4.45
C LEU A 64 -5.84 2.21 5.07
N GLU A 65 -6.89 2.21 4.26
CA GLU A 65 -8.28 2.07 4.72
C GLU A 65 -8.69 0.62 5.00
N SER A 66 -7.98 -0.34 4.41
CA SER A 66 -8.28 -1.78 4.57
C SER A 66 -8.09 -2.25 6.02
N ASN A 67 -9.16 -2.75 6.66
CA ASN A 67 -9.13 -3.16 8.06
C ASN A 67 -8.60 -4.59 8.30
N ASP A 68 -8.72 -5.49 7.32
CA ASP A 68 -8.43 -6.92 7.47
C ASP A 68 -7.31 -7.41 6.55
N ILE A 69 -6.09 -6.87 6.74
CA ILE A 69 -4.92 -7.26 5.94
C ILE A 69 -4.22 -8.48 6.55
N ASN A 70 -4.09 -9.55 5.76
CA ASN A 70 -3.28 -10.72 6.16
C ASN A 70 -1.77 -10.38 6.09
N ILE A 71 -0.91 -11.11 6.83
CA ILE A 71 0.56 -10.89 6.79
C ILE A 71 1.09 -10.97 5.36
N LYS A 72 0.64 -11.98 4.60
CA LYS A 72 1.08 -12.19 3.22
C LYS A 72 0.69 -11.03 2.29
N ASP A 73 -0.28 -10.23 2.71
CA ASP A 73 -0.83 -9.11 1.98
C ASP A 73 -0.30 -7.76 2.47
N ILE A 74 0.56 -7.75 3.50
CA ILE A 74 1.29 -6.55 3.91
C ILE A 74 2.14 -6.06 2.74
N ARG A 75 2.02 -4.76 2.45
CA ARG A 75 2.81 -4.08 1.41
C ARG A 75 3.73 -3.08 2.08
N SER A 76 5.03 -3.23 1.85
CA SER A 76 6.04 -2.30 2.35
C SER A 76 6.06 -1.01 1.52
N ILE A 77 6.72 0.04 2.03
CA ILE A 77 7.00 1.23 1.23
C ILE A 77 7.86 0.92 -0.02
N GLU A 78 8.72 -0.11 0.05
CA GLU A 78 9.50 -0.59 -1.09
C GLU A 78 8.61 -1.09 -2.23
N PHE A 79 7.52 -1.79 -1.89
CA PHE A 79 6.56 -2.30 -2.87
C PHE A 79 5.93 -1.15 -3.67
N PHE A 80 5.43 -0.11 -2.99
CA PHE A 80 4.84 1.04 -3.67
C PHE A 80 5.87 1.88 -4.41
N LEU A 81 7.08 2.03 -3.86
CA LEU A 81 8.18 2.69 -4.55
C LEU A 81 8.51 2.01 -5.88
N ALA A 82 8.57 0.68 -5.91
CA ALA A 82 8.83 -0.06 -7.15
C ALA A 82 7.80 0.23 -8.25
N ASP A 83 6.52 0.36 -7.87
CA ASP A 83 5.45 0.75 -8.81
C ASP A 83 5.68 2.16 -9.39
N TYR A 84 6.02 3.12 -8.54
CA TYR A 84 6.33 4.49 -8.99
C TYR A 84 7.52 4.52 -9.94
N LEU A 85 8.62 3.84 -9.59
CA LEU A 85 9.82 3.78 -10.41
C LEU A 85 9.57 3.12 -11.76
N LYS A 86 8.72 2.08 -11.79
CA LYS A 86 8.31 1.42 -13.04
C LYS A 86 7.53 2.37 -13.94
N VAL A 87 6.56 3.11 -13.40
CA VAL A 87 5.75 4.09 -14.15
C VAL A 87 6.62 5.24 -14.70
N LEU A 88 7.59 5.71 -13.91
CA LEU A 88 8.51 6.78 -14.31
C LEU A 88 9.67 6.31 -15.20
N ASN A 89 9.77 5.00 -15.47
CA ASN A 89 10.93 4.38 -16.13
C ASN A 89 12.26 4.83 -15.49
N LEU A 90 12.29 4.84 -14.16
CA LEU A 90 13.38 5.37 -13.36
C LEU A 90 14.10 4.23 -12.63
N SER A 91 15.42 4.18 -12.73
CA SER A 91 16.19 3.21 -11.94
C SER A 91 16.22 3.63 -10.47
N PHE A 92 16.26 2.63 -9.57
CA PHE A 92 16.38 2.88 -8.12
C PHE A 92 17.58 3.76 -7.77
N LYS A 93 18.72 3.54 -8.43
CA LYS A 93 19.92 4.36 -8.26
C LYS A 93 19.70 5.82 -8.65
N LYS A 94 19.04 6.06 -9.79
CA LYS A 94 18.75 7.44 -10.24
C LYS A 94 17.77 8.13 -9.30
N PHE A 95 16.77 7.40 -8.80
CA PHE A 95 15.86 7.91 -7.78
C PHE A 95 16.58 8.29 -6.48
N ALA A 96 17.43 7.41 -5.95
CA ALA A 96 18.19 7.70 -4.74
C ALA A 96 19.01 9.00 -4.89
N ILE A 97 19.71 9.16 -6.01
CA ILE A 97 20.49 10.37 -6.30
C ILE A 97 19.58 11.60 -6.36
N SER A 98 18.38 11.50 -6.96
CA SER A 98 17.45 12.62 -7.08
C SER A 98 16.83 13.10 -5.76
N ILE A 99 16.96 12.35 -4.68
CA ILE A 99 16.50 12.74 -3.33
C ILE A 99 17.68 12.90 -2.34
N ASP A 100 18.86 13.19 -2.87
CA ASP A 100 20.10 13.45 -2.12
C ASP A 100 20.51 12.30 -1.19
N THR A 101 20.45 11.06 -1.70
CA THR A 101 20.95 9.86 -1.00
C THR A 101 21.65 8.89 -1.96
N THR A 102 22.33 7.88 -1.41
CA THR A 102 22.79 6.71 -2.19
C THR A 102 21.74 5.60 -2.19
N ASP A 103 21.80 4.74 -3.19
CA ASP A 103 20.97 3.54 -3.30
C ASP A 103 21.17 2.59 -2.11
N GLY A 104 22.42 2.33 -1.72
CA GLY A 104 22.73 1.53 -0.54
C GLY A 104 22.18 2.13 0.75
N ASN A 105 22.23 3.46 0.90
CA ASN A 105 21.67 4.15 2.06
C ASN A 105 20.15 4.07 2.08
N LEU A 106 19.51 4.32 0.93
CA LEU A 106 18.06 4.25 0.78
C LEU A 106 17.53 2.83 1.01
N LYS A 107 18.24 1.81 0.51
CA LYS A 107 17.86 0.41 0.68
C LYS A 107 17.72 0.02 2.15
N LYS A 108 18.59 0.53 3.03
CA LYS A 108 18.51 0.29 4.49
C LYS A 108 17.22 0.83 5.11
N TYR A 109 16.71 1.96 4.63
CA TYR A 109 15.42 2.49 5.09
C TYR A 109 14.25 1.64 4.58
N LEU A 110 14.34 1.16 3.35
CA LEU A 110 13.29 0.35 2.71
C LEU A 110 13.22 -1.08 3.26
N SER A 111 14.38 -1.68 3.61
CA SER A 111 14.48 -3.02 4.20
C SER A 111 14.09 -3.06 5.68
N GLY A 112 13.96 -1.91 6.32
CA GLY A 112 13.68 -1.80 7.75
C GLY A 112 14.93 -1.87 8.65
N GLU A 113 16.14 -1.96 8.08
CA GLU A 113 17.39 -1.80 8.84
C GLU A 113 17.51 -0.42 9.49
N ARG A 114 16.88 0.59 8.89
CA ARG A 114 16.71 1.93 9.44
C ARG A 114 15.25 2.35 9.39
N LYS A 115 14.81 3.08 10.41
CA LYS A 115 13.45 3.61 10.45
C LYS A 115 13.27 4.69 9.39
N PHE A 116 12.26 4.53 8.53
CA PHE A 116 11.83 5.57 7.61
C PHE A 116 11.43 6.83 8.40
N ASN A 117 11.96 7.99 8.00
CA ASN A 117 11.89 9.22 8.80
C ASN A 117 11.16 10.34 8.04
N THR A 118 10.94 11.46 8.73
CA THR A 118 10.22 12.62 8.20
C THR A 118 10.93 13.28 7.01
N ASP A 119 12.26 13.34 7.01
CA ASP A 119 13.05 13.86 5.87
C ASP A 119 12.80 13.04 4.59
N LEU A 120 12.84 11.71 4.69
CA LEU A 120 12.53 10.84 3.56
C LEU A 120 11.06 10.95 3.14
N ALA A 121 10.13 11.05 4.10
CA ALA A 121 8.72 11.26 3.79
C ALA A 121 8.49 12.55 2.99
N MET A 122 9.13 13.66 3.39
CA MET A 122 9.07 14.93 2.66
C MET A 122 9.65 14.81 1.25
N LYS A 123 10.82 14.16 1.11
CA LYS A 123 11.46 13.93 -0.19
C LYS A 123 10.59 13.08 -1.12
N PHE A 124 10.03 11.99 -0.61
CA PHE A 124 9.14 11.12 -1.37
C PHE A 124 7.84 11.83 -1.77
N GLY A 125 7.22 12.56 -0.83
CA GLY A 125 6.01 13.32 -1.11
C GLY A 125 6.22 14.38 -2.19
N CYS A 126 7.31 15.14 -2.10
CA CYS A 126 7.69 16.12 -3.11
C CYS A 126 7.96 15.46 -4.48
N PHE A 127 8.78 14.41 -4.51
CA PHE A 127 9.19 13.75 -5.75
C PHE A 127 8.02 13.06 -6.48
N PHE A 128 7.12 12.40 -5.75
CA PHE A 128 5.99 11.65 -6.34
C PHE A 128 4.68 12.44 -6.39
N HIS A 129 4.69 13.71 -5.97
CA HIS A 129 3.49 14.54 -5.83
C HIS A 129 2.41 13.87 -4.96
N THR A 130 2.83 13.31 -3.83
CA THR A 130 1.95 12.71 -2.82
C THR A 130 2.13 13.38 -1.46
N SER A 131 1.18 13.18 -0.54
CA SER A 131 1.37 13.68 0.83
C SER A 131 2.52 12.92 1.51
N PRO A 132 3.45 13.60 2.20
CA PRO A 132 4.45 12.95 3.05
C PRO A 132 3.81 11.99 4.06
N ASP A 133 2.62 12.34 4.58
CA ASP A 133 1.90 11.54 5.55
C ASP A 133 1.51 10.17 4.98
N LEU A 134 1.20 10.10 3.68
CA LEU A 134 0.83 8.84 3.02
C LEU A 134 1.93 7.78 3.17
N TRP A 135 3.18 8.17 2.99
CA TRP A 135 4.34 7.28 3.14
C TRP A 135 4.53 6.87 4.60
N MET A 136 4.36 7.81 5.53
CA MET A 136 4.55 7.52 6.94
C MET A 136 3.44 6.59 7.47
N SER A 137 2.19 6.84 7.08
CA SER A 137 1.03 6.03 7.44
C SER A 137 1.19 4.57 7.00
N ILE A 138 1.82 4.28 5.87
CA ILE A 138 2.06 2.90 5.43
C ILE A 138 2.98 2.18 6.41
N CYS A 139 4.11 2.78 6.78
CA CYS A 139 5.01 2.19 7.76
C CYS A 139 4.32 1.98 9.11
N THR A 140 3.58 2.99 9.60
CA THR A 140 2.86 2.91 10.86
C THR A 140 1.79 1.81 10.83
N LYS A 141 1.03 1.70 9.73
CA LYS A 141 0.05 0.63 9.55
C LYS A 141 0.71 -0.74 9.58
N ASN A 142 1.85 -0.90 8.92
CA ASN A 142 2.59 -2.15 8.91
C ASN A 142 3.11 -2.53 10.30
N GLU A 143 3.68 -1.57 11.04
CA GLU A 143 4.09 -1.77 12.44
C GLU A 143 2.90 -2.21 13.31
N PHE A 144 1.73 -1.58 13.13
CA PHE A 144 0.52 -1.93 13.86
C PHE A 144 0.01 -3.33 13.53
N LEU A 145 -0.02 -3.72 12.25
CA LEU A 145 -0.40 -5.07 11.81
C LEU A 145 0.52 -6.14 12.40
N LEU A 146 1.83 -5.87 12.45
CA LEU A 146 2.80 -6.77 13.09
C LEU A 146 2.59 -6.84 14.62
N LEU A 147 2.37 -5.69 15.27
CA LEU A 147 2.09 -5.63 16.71
C LEU A 147 0.82 -6.42 17.08
N GLN A 148 -0.26 -6.26 16.31
CA GLN A 148 -1.51 -7.01 16.56
C GLN A 148 -1.29 -8.51 16.59
N LYS A 149 -0.43 -9.03 15.71
CA LYS A 149 -0.08 -10.47 15.70
C LYS A 149 0.88 -10.83 16.82
N GLY A 150 1.79 -9.93 17.17
CA GLY A 150 2.63 -10.03 18.36
C GLY A 150 1.83 -10.19 19.66
N LYS A 151 0.57 -9.72 19.71
CA LYS A 151 -0.30 -9.89 20.88
C LYS A 151 -0.53 -11.35 21.27
N ALA A 152 -0.46 -12.29 20.31
CA ALA A 152 -0.53 -13.72 20.59
C ALA A 152 0.60 -14.23 21.51
N TYR A 153 1.70 -13.46 21.62
CA TYR A 153 2.87 -13.79 22.42
C TYR A 153 3.04 -12.88 23.64
N VAL A 154 1.99 -12.14 24.06
CA VAL A 154 2.02 -11.23 25.23
C VAL A 154 2.47 -11.93 26.51
N SER A 155 2.19 -13.22 26.63
CA SER A 155 2.66 -14.04 27.76
C SER A 155 4.18 -13.97 27.96
N LYS A 156 4.98 -13.90 26.88
CA LYS A 156 6.44 -13.77 26.93
C LYS A 156 6.91 -12.44 27.53
N TYR A 157 6.05 -11.43 27.51
CA TYR A 157 6.34 -10.08 28.00
C TYR A 157 5.89 -9.86 29.46
N LYS A 158 5.18 -10.82 30.08
CA LYS A 158 4.75 -10.71 31.49
C LYS A 158 5.89 -10.46 32.47
N LYS A 159 7.12 -10.89 32.15
CA LYS A 159 8.32 -10.63 32.96
C LYS A 159 8.64 -9.14 33.10
N TYR A 160 8.17 -8.30 32.17
CA TYR A 160 8.37 -6.85 32.18
C TYR A 160 7.27 -6.10 32.94
N ASP A 161 6.32 -6.79 33.58
CA ASP A 161 5.33 -6.15 34.46
C ASP A 161 6.03 -5.38 35.59
N TYR A 162 5.68 -4.10 35.77
CA TYR A 162 6.26 -3.24 36.79
C TYR A 162 6.12 -3.85 38.20
N LYS A 163 5.09 -4.67 38.45
CA LYS A 163 4.87 -5.36 39.73
C LYS A 163 6.03 -6.29 40.11
N ASN A 164 6.77 -6.80 39.12
CA ASN A 164 7.97 -7.60 39.37
C ASN A 164 9.17 -6.76 39.85
N VAL A 165 9.18 -5.45 39.57
CA VAL A 165 10.23 -4.51 40.00
C VAL A 165 9.88 -3.86 41.33
N VAL A 166 8.60 -3.50 41.51
CA VAL A 166 8.10 -2.85 42.73
C VAL A 166 7.82 -3.86 43.86
N ASN A 167 8.10 -5.15 43.65
CA ASN A 167 7.93 -6.22 44.65
C ASN A 167 6.52 -6.29 45.26
N LEU A 168 5.48 -6.00 44.48
CA LEU A 168 4.08 -6.07 44.90
C LEU A 168 3.56 -7.51 45.05
N LYS A 169 4.45 -8.51 45.17
CA LYS A 169 4.09 -9.93 45.30
C LYS A 169 3.81 -10.40 46.72
N ASN A 170 3.93 -9.53 47.73
CA ASN A 170 3.63 -9.86 49.13
C ASN A 170 2.63 -8.84 49.71
N ALA A 171 1.36 -8.97 49.36
CA ALA A 171 0.26 -8.29 50.05
C ALA A 171 -1.08 -8.98 49.73
N SER A 172 -1.20 -10.28 50.04
CA SER A 172 -2.45 -11.01 50.28
C SER A 172 -2.10 -12.40 50.82
#